data_AF-A0AA36CN78-F1
#
_entry.id   AF-A0AA36CN78-F1
#
_cell.length_a   1.000
_cell.length_b   1.000
_cell.length_c   1.000
_cell.angle_alpha   90.00
_cell.angle_beta   90.00
_cell.angle_gamma   90.00
#
_symmetry.space_group_name_H-M   'P 1'
#
loop_
_entity.id
_entity.type
_entity.pdbx_description
1 polymer ?
#
loop_
_entity_poly.entity_id
_entity_poly.type
_entity_poly.pdbx_seq_one_letter_code
_entity_poly.pdbx_strand_id
1 'polypeptide(L)'
;MKSGGFFLAAIPNYSPESVVWTEEEARKFGAANFYDQTQAWQDGIEATIKFYDKEHIGTATCALWLKSTYQQLFEEAGFIDIKFNPATIAEEGLKELGREYFHDFLNPPKDFFVTARKQ
;
A
#
# COMPACT_ATOMS: atom_id res chain seq x y z
N MET A 1 -0.74 7.68 21.95
CA MET A 1 -2.05 6.99 22.07
C MET A 1 -2.19 6.46 23.49
N LYS A 2 -3.40 6.41 24.07
CA LYS A 2 -3.62 5.81 25.41
C LYS A 2 -3.45 4.29 25.33
N SER A 3 -3.02 3.66 26.42
CA SER A 3 -3.02 2.19 26.55
C SER A 3 -4.41 1.63 26.24
N GLY A 4 -4.46 0.49 25.52
CA GLY A 4 -5.68 -0.12 25.02
C GLY A 4 -6.26 0.53 23.75
N GLY A 5 -5.68 1.61 23.25
CA GLY A 5 -6.10 2.25 21.99
C GLY A 5 -5.75 1.41 20.76
N PHE A 6 -6.52 1.58 19.69
CA PHE A 6 -6.26 0.95 18.39
C PHE A 6 -5.69 1.97 17.40
N PHE A 7 -4.69 1.53 16.65
CA PHE A 7 -4.12 2.23 15.51
C PHE A 7 -4.55 1.54 14.22
N LEU A 8 -4.88 2.35 13.21
CA LEU A 8 -5.16 1.92 11.85
C LEU A 8 -4.43 2.86 10.89
N ALA A 9 -3.68 2.30 9.94
CA ALA A 9 -3.14 3.07 8.82
C ALA A 9 -3.17 2.25 7.52
N ALA A 10 -3.26 2.95 6.39
CA ALA A 10 -3.01 2.39 5.07
C ALA A 10 -1.53 2.52 4.71
N ILE A 11 -0.95 1.48 4.13
CA ILE A 11 0.45 1.38 3.72
C ILE A 11 0.48 0.93 2.25
N PRO A 12 0.80 1.84 1.31
CA PRO A 12 0.67 1.60 -0.14
C PRO A 12 1.90 0.94 -0.81
N ASN A 13 2.73 0.22 -0.05
CA ASN A 13 4.05 -0.20 -0.51
C ASN A 13 4.71 -1.28 0.37
N TYR A 14 3.92 -2.19 0.93
CA TYR A 14 4.39 -3.11 1.98
C TYR A 14 5.30 -4.25 1.46
N SER A 15 5.24 -4.59 0.17
CA SER A 15 5.99 -5.69 -0.46
C SER A 15 6.31 -5.42 -1.94
N PRO A 16 7.28 -6.13 -2.54
CA PRO A 16 7.60 -5.97 -3.96
C PRO A 16 6.38 -6.17 -4.85
N GLU A 17 5.54 -7.16 -4.55
CA GLU A 17 4.37 -7.49 -5.36
C GLU A 17 3.32 -6.38 -5.33
N SER A 18 3.18 -5.67 -4.21
CA SER A 18 2.26 -4.54 -4.06
C SER A 18 2.65 -3.31 -4.89
N VAL A 19 3.91 -3.24 -5.32
CA VAL A 19 4.46 -2.14 -6.13
C VAL A 19 4.86 -2.56 -7.54
N VAL A 20 4.41 -3.73 -7.98
CA VAL A 20 4.43 -4.11 -9.40
C VAL A 20 3.13 -3.63 -10.04
N TRP A 21 3.25 -2.61 -10.87
CA TRP A 21 2.15 -2.01 -11.61
C TRP A 21 2.43 -2.03 -13.10
N THR A 22 1.40 -2.31 -13.87
CA THR A 22 1.35 -2.01 -15.30
C THR A 22 0.92 -0.55 -15.51
N GLU A 23 1.27 0.02 -16.66
CA GLU A 23 0.77 1.34 -17.07
C GLU A 23 -0.76 1.37 -17.22
N GLU A 24 -1.37 0.22 -17.54
CA GLU A 24 -2.83 0.08 -17.63
C GLU A 24 -3.48 0.18 -16.25
N GLU A 25 -2.99 -0.57 -15.26
CA GLU A 25 -3.43 -0.46 -13.87
C GLU A 25 -3.23 0.96 -13.35
N ALA A 26 -2.07 1.58 -13.63
CA ALA A 26 -1.79 2.94 -13.18
C ALA A 26 -2.81 3.97 -13.69
N ARG A 27 -3.25 3.83 -14.94
CA ARG A 27 -4.33 4.67 -15.52
C ARG A 27 -5.68 4.34 -14.93
N LYS A 28 -5.96 3.05 -14.69
CA LYS A 28 -7.21 2.58 -14.08
C LYS A 28 -7.40 3.12 -12.67
N PHE A 29 -6.33 3.15 -11.87
CA PHE A 29 -6.37 3.54 -10.46
C PHE A 29 -5.97 5.01 -10.21
N GLY A 30 -5.50 5.71 -11.23
CA GLY A 30 -5.13 7.14 -11.16
C GLY A 30 -3.74 7.43 -10.58
N ALA A 31 -3.09 6.44 -9.94
CA ALA A 31 -1.70 6.53 -9.54
C ALA A 31 -1.06 5.14 -9.38
N ALA A 32 0.25 5.06 -9.58
CA ALA A 32 1.03 3.85 -9.32
C ALA A 32 2.48 4.18 -8.96
N ASN A 33 3.09 3.30 -8.16
CA ASN A 33 4.51 3.33 -7.82
C ASN A 33 5.32 2.53 -8.85
N PHE A 34 6.40 3.10 -9.35
CA PHE A 34 7.33 2.41 -10.24
C PHE A 34 8.74 2.48 -9.64
N TYR A 35 9.41 1.33 -9.53
CA TYR A 35 10.77 1.24 -9.03
C TYR A 35 11.61 0.33 -9.94
N ASP A 36 12.93 0.42 -9.81
CA ASP A 36 13.86 -0.42 -10.53
C ASP A 36 13.87 -1.84 -9.95
N GLN A 37 13.22 -2.77 -10.64
CA GLN A 37 13.10 -4.18 -10.23
C GLN A 37 14.43 -4.96 -10.35
N THR A 38 15.48 -4.36 -10.91
CA THR A 38 16.83 -4.97 -10.93
C THR A 38 17.56 -4.79 -9.59
N GLN A 39 17.08 -3.88 -8.74
CA GLN A 39 17.63 -3.64 -7.42
C GLN A 39 17.04 -4.61 -6.39
N ALA A 40 17.86 -4.99 -5.40
CA ALA A 40 17.41 -5.82 -4.30
C ALA A 40 16.38 -5.07 -3.46
N TRP A 41 15.25 -5.73 -3.14
CA TRP A 41 14.19 -5.16 -2.31
C TRP A 41 14.68 -4.86 -0.89
N GLN A 42 14.80 -3.58 -0.54
CA GLN A 42 15.34 -3.10 0.73
C GLN A 42 14.67 -1.78 1.14
N ASP A 43 14.87 -1.40 2.39
CA ASP A 43 14.43 -0.08 2.88
C ASP A 43 15.11 1.06 2.11
N GLY A 44 14.34 2.09 1.81
CA GLY A 44 14.85 3.28 1.12
C GLY A 44 14.94 3.14 -0.39
N ILE A 45 14.37 2.08 -0.99
CA ILE A 45 14.21 2.02 -2.45
C ILE A 45 13.42 3.24 -2.91
N GLU A 46 13.99 3.94 -3.87
CA GLU A 46 13.32 5.05 -4.50
C GLU A 46 12.31 4.53 -5.52
N ALA A 47 11.08 5.03 -5.43
CA ALA A 47 10.03 4.81 -6.41
C ALA A 47 9.55 6.15 -6.97
N THR A 48 9.24 6.13 -8.27
CA THR A 48 8.51 7.21 -8.93
C THR A 48 7.03 6.90 -8.87
N ILE A 49 6.26 7.77 -8.20
CA ILE A 49 4.81 7.79 -8.31
C ILE A 49 4.46 8.52 -9.59
N LYS A 50 3.68 7.89 -10.47
CA LYS A 50 3.06 8.57 -11.62
C LYS A 50 1.57 8.77 -11.35
N PHE A 51 1.06 9.96 -11.65
CA PHE A 51 -0.35 10.32 -11.49
C PHE A 51 -1.04 10.42 -12.85
N TYR A 52 -2.29 9.97 -12.95
CA TYR A 52 -3.05 9.92 -14.18
C TYR A 52 -4.46 10.50 -14.01
N ASP A 53 -4.89 11.27 -15.01
CA ASP A 53 -6.28 11.62 -15.29
C ASP A 53 -6.51 11.43 -16.79
N LYS A 54 -6.80 10.17 -17.19
CA LYS A 54 -6.77 9.64 -18.57
C LYS A 54 -5.36 9.66 -19.20
N GLU A 55 -4.64 10.76 -19.06
CA GLU A 55 -3.25 10.95 -19.45
C GLU A 55 -2.34 11.09 -18.22
N HIS A 56 -1.03 10.99 -18.43
CA HIS A 56 -0.04 11.23 -17.37
C HIS A 56 -0.02 12.72 -17.04
N ILE A 57 -0.26 13.07 -15.78
CA ILE A 57 -0.41 14.47 -15.34
C ILE A 57 0.69 14.94 -14.37
N GLY A 58 1.54 14.03 -13.88
CA GLY A 58 2.62 14.42 -12.98
C GLY A 58 3.38 13.24 -12.37
N THR A 59 4.51 13.56 -11.74
CA THR A 59 5.33 12.59 -11.01
C THR A 59 5.74 13.12 -9.65
N ALA A 60 5.93 12.20 -8.71
CA ALA A 60 6.59 12.44 -7.43
C ALA A 60 7.56 11.30 -7.13
N THR A 61 8.49 11.54 -6.21
CA THR A 61 9.45 10.54 -5.76
C THR A 61 9.18 10.21 -4.29
N CYS A 62 9.21 8.93 -3.94
CA CYS A 62 9.08 8.47 -2.57
C CYS A 62 10.07 7.34 -2.27
N ALA A 63 10.37 7.15 -0.99
CA ALA A 63 11.09 5.98 -0.51
C ALA A 63 10.11 4.90 -0.04
N LEU A 64 10.37 3.65 -0.41
CA LEU A 64 9.61 2.49 0.02
C LEU A 64 10.29 1.83 1.22
N TRP A 65 9.48 1.18 2.07
CA TRP A 65 9.94 0.55 3.31
C TRP A 65 9.43 -0.88 3.40
N LEU A 66 10.26 -1.78 3.92
CA LEU A 66 9.92 -3.17 4.14
C LEU A 66 8.85 -3.31 5.23
N LYS A 67 8.00 -4.34 5.11
CA LYS A 67 7.08 -4.74 6.18
C LYS A 67 7.78 -4.90 7.53
N SER A 68 8.98 -5.49 7.55
CA SER A 68 9.77 -5.69 8.77
C SER A 68 10.06 -4.38 9.50
N THR A 69 10.27 -3.30 8.73
CA THR A 69 10.61 -1.99 9.26
C THR A 69 9.40 -1.34 9.90
N TYR A 70 8.23 -1.41 9.25
CA TYR A 70 6.97 -1.02 9.90
C TYR A 70 6.71 -1.83 11.18
N GLN A 71 6.85 -3.16 11.11
CA GLN A 71 6.63 -4.05 12.26
C GLN A 71 7.53 -3.66 13.44
N GLN A 72 8.84 -3.51 13.21
CA GLN A 72 9.81 -3.13 14.23
C GLN A 72 9.44 -1.78 14.86
N LEU A 73 9.09 -0.77 14.05
CA LEU A 73 8.72 0.55 14.56
C LEU A 73 7.44 0.51 15.41
N PHE A 74 6.46 -0.33 15.06
CA PHE A 74 5.28 -0.53 15.90
C PHE A 74 5.64 -1.19 17.24
N GLU A 75 6.49 -2.22 17.21
CA GLU A 75 6.94 -2.93 18.42
C GLU A 75 7.73 -2.00 19.35
N GLU A 76 8.70 -1.24 18.82
CA GLU A 76 9.48 -0.23 19.56
C GLU A 76 8.59 0.87 20.14
N ALA A 77 7.55 1.27 19.40
CA ALA A 77 6.54 2.20 19.89
C ALA A 77 5.58 1.57 20.91
N GLY A 78 5.78 0.31 21.32
CA GLY A 78 4.99 -0.41 22.32
C GLY A 78 3.59 -0.76 21.84
N PHE A 79 3.43 -1.05 20.55
CA PHE A 79 2.23 -1.69 20.02
C PHE A 79 2.37 -3.20 20.05
N ILE A 80 1.23 -3.87 20.20
CA ILE A 80 1.06 -5.31 20.21
C ILE A 80 -0.10 -5.68 19.26
N ASP A 81 -0.29 -6.96 18.99
CA ASP A 81 -1.33 -7.46 18.08
C ASP A 81 -1.28 -6.82 16.68
N ILE A 82 -0.07 -6.55 16.17
CA ILE A 82 0.16 -5.89 14.88
C ILE A 82 -0.22 -6.84 13.73
N LYS A 83 -1.14 -6.42 12.88
CA LYS A 83 -1.63 -7.21 11.73
C LYS A 83 -1.64 -6.35 10.48
N PHE A 84 -1.13 -6.91 9.38
CA PHE A 84 -1.18 -6.33 8.05
C PHE A 84 -2.18 -7.12 7.23
N ASN A 85 -3.25 -6.47 6.77
CA ASN A 85 -4.32 -7.12 6.03
C ASN A 85 -4.56 -6.37 4.71
N PRO A 86 -4.87 -7.07 3.61
CA PRO A 86 -5.37 -6.42 2.41
C PRO A 86 -6.71 -5.71 2.70
N ALA A 87 -7.10 -4.79 1.84
CA ALA A 87 -8.37 -4.10 1.98
C ALA A 87 -9.56 -5.09 1.90
N THR A 88 -10.57 -4.87 2.74
CA THR A 88 -11.89 -5.48 2.55
C THR A 88 -12.79 -4.44 1.89
N ILE A 89 -13.35 -4.78 0.74
CA ILE A 89 -14.14 -3.84 -0.05
C ILE A 89 -15.61 -3.93 0.36
N ALA A 90 -16.21 -2.78 0.65
CA ALA A 90 -17.63 -2.67 0.95
C ALA A 90 -18.49 -2.98 -0.30
N GLU A 91 -19.70 -3.47 -0.08
CA GLU A 91 -20.61 -3.86 -1.16
C GLU A 91 -20.99 -2.66 -2.05
N GLU A 92 -21.07 -1.47 -1.47
CA GLU A 92 -21.30 -0.21 -2.19
C GLU A 92 -20.18 0.07 -3.21
N GLY A 93 -18.93 -0.11 -2.81
CA GLY A 93 -17.78 0.03 -3.72
C GLY A 93 -17.86 -0.98 -4.86
N LEU A 94 -18.17 -2.24 -4.56
CA LEU A 94 -18.32 -3.28 -5.57
C LEU A 94 -19.44 -2.97 -6.57
N LYS A 95 -20.52 -2.31 -6.14
CA LYS A 95 -21.62 -1.87 -7.02
C LYS A 95 -21.21 -0.70 -7.91
N GLU A 96 -20.40 0.22 -7.40
CA GLU A 96 -19.99 1.42 -8.12
C GLU A 96 -18.89 1.15 -9.15
N LEU A 97 -17.81 0.46 -8.75
CA LEU A 97 -16.62 0.27 -9.60
C LEU A 97 -16.50 -1.16 -10.16
N GLY A 98 -17.29 -2.11 -9.66
CA GLY A 98 -17.32 -3.48 -10.14
C GLY A 98 -16.28 -4.40 -9.49
N ARG A 99 -16.57 -5.71 -9.51
CA ARG A 99 -15.71 -6.74 -8.91
C ARG A 99 -14.34 -6.86 -9.59
N GLU A 100 -14.29 -6.67 -10.91
CA GLU A 100 -13.06 -6.73 -11.68
C GLU A 100 -12.09 -5.59 -11.31
N TYR A 101 -12.61 -4.39 -11.09
CA TYR A 101 -11.79 -3.26 -10.63
C TYR A 101 -11.06 -3.58 -9.32
N PHE A 102 -11.79 -4.11 -8.35
CA PHE A 102 -11.18 -4.49 -7.07
C PHE A 102 -10.40 -5.80 -7.12
N HIS A 103 -10.69 -6.69 -8.06
CA HIS A 103 -9.87 -7.89 -8.25
C HIS A 103 -8.43 -7.49 -8.60
N ASP A 104 -8.26 -6.61 -9.57
CA ASP A 104 -6.95 -6.12 -9.99
C ASP A 104 -6.24 -5.33 -8.89
N PHE A 105 -7.00 -4.59 -8.07
CA PHE A 105 -6.45 -3.86 -6.91
C PHE A 105 -6.01 -4.79 -5.77
N LEU A 106 -6.59 -5.98 -5.66
CA LEU A 106 -6.34 -6.91 -4.55
C LEU A 106 -5.44 -8.08 -4.93
N ASN A 107 -5.07 -8.25 -6.21
CA ASN A 107 -4.35 -9.43 -6.69
C ASN A 107 -3.26 -9.06 -7.71
N PRO A 108 -2.03 -8.73 -7.27
CA PRO A 108 -1.59 -8.64 -5.87
C PRO A 108 -2.15 -7.39 -5.17
N PRO A 109 -2.32 -7.39 -3.82
CA PRO A 109 -2.89 -6.23 -3.14
C PRO A 109 -1.96 -5.03 -3.26
N LYS A 110 -2.52 -3.90 -3.70
CA LYS A 110 -1.78 -2.67 -3.90
C LYS A 110 -1.59 -1.88 -2.60
N ASP A 111 -2.60 -1.91 -1.73
CA ASP A 111 -2.58 -1.30 -0.40
C ASP A 111 -2.84 -2.33 0.70
N PHE A 112 -2.18 -2.10 1.85
CA PHE A 112 -2.40 -2.88 3.06
C PHE A 112 -2.82 -1.97 4.21
N PHE A 113 -3.70 -2.49 5.05
CA PHE A 113 -4.10 -1.85 6.28
C PHE A 113 -3.38 -2.51 7.45
N VAL A 114 -2.64 -1.71 8.20
CA VAL A 114 -2.06 -2.13 9.47
C VAL A 114 -3.02 -1.80 10.60
N THR A 115 -3.34 -2.80 11.41
CA THR A 115 -4.02 -2.62 12.70
C THR A 115 -3.07 -2.99 13.81
N ALA A 116 -3.00 -2.18 14.85
CA ALA A 116 -2.17 -2.47 16.03
C ALA A 116 -2.84 -1.94 17.31
N ARG A 117 -2.59 -2.58 18.45
CA ARG A 117 -3.11 -2.18 19.75
C ARG A 117 -2.00 -1.58 20.60
N LYS A 118 -2.23 -0.43 21.21
CA LYS A 118 -1.25 0.18 22.12
C LYS A 118 -1.27 -0.58 23.45
N GLN A 119 -0.11 -1.07 23.88
CA GLN A 119 0.06 -1.66 25.21
C GLN A 119 -0.26 -0.63 26.29
#